data_AF-A0AAV9ITC1-F1
#
_entry.id   AF-A0AAV9ITC1-F1
#
_cell.length_a   1.000
_cell.length_b   1.000
_cell.length_c   1.000
_cell.angle_alpha   90.00
_cell.angle_beta   90.00
_cell.angle_gamma   90.00
#
_symmetry.space_group_name_H-M   'P 1'
#
loop_
_entity.id
_entity.type
_entity.pdbx_description
1 polymer ?
#
loop_
_entity_poly.entity_id
_entity_poly.type
_entity_poly.pdbx_seq_one_letter_code
_entity_poly.pdbx_strand_id
1 'polypeptide(L)'
;MPTATYSTLIHADFDDIWGMLLDKVQQPQKWMPGVERVELSEVGASNPSSNSEKWERCVWFQDGSLVRERITIDEANRAIVVEPLNDQRYTGYVSTVLLRCPVAGHALGAHVLVRTLDFRAKRRLTDEEIAQGEVMASKVKESILALKYEAESHEEGGG
;
A
#
# COMPACT_ATOMS: atom_id res chain seq x y z
N MET A 1 -14.71 8.57 7.18
CA MET A 1 -13.32 8.75 7.62
C MET A 1 -12.77 9.98 6.93
N PRO A 2 -11.90 10.75 7.58
CA PRO A 2 -11.18 11.82 6.92
C PRO A 2 -10.03 11.27 6.09
N THR A 3 -9.64 12.02 5.07
CA THR A 3 -8.39 11.84 4.35
C THR A 3 -7.20 12.01 5.31
N ALA A 4 -6.23 11.11 5.26
CA ALA A 4 -5.02 11.19 6.07
C ALA A 4 -3.78 10.88 5.22
N THR A 5 -2.72 11.66 5.42
CA THR A 5 -1.44 11.45 4.74
C THR A 5 -0.36 11.25 5.77
N TYR A 6 0.40 10.17 5.63
CA TYR A 6 1.57 9.85 6.43
C TYR A 6 2.80 9.87 5.53
N SER A 7 3.93 10.34 6.06
CA SER A 7 5.21 10.27 5.36
C SER A 7 6.32 9.92 6.33
N THR A 8 7.34 9.25 5.83
CA THR A 8 8.53 8.90 6.60
C THR A 8 9.76 8.86 5.70
N LEU A 9 10.92 9.14 6.29
CA LEU A 9 12.22 8.97 5.65
C LEU A 9 12.67 7.52 5.85
N ILE A 10 13.07 6.85 4.78
CA ILE A 10 13.62 5.48 4.77
C ILE A 10 15.05 5.54 4.25
N HIS A 11 15.99 4.83 4.89
CA HIS A 11 17.38 4.72 4.46
C HIS A 11 17.65 3.32 3.90
N ALA A 12 17.43 3.13 2.61
CA ALA A 12 17.73 1.91 1.87
C ALA A 12 17.81 2.23 0.37
N ASP A 13 18.34 1.33 -0.46
CA ASP A 13 18.33 1.56 -1.91
C ASP A 13 16.90 1.79 -2.44
N PHE A 14 16.78 2.75 -3.37
CA PHE A 14 15.50 3.17 -3.92
C PHE A 14 14.76 2.03 -4.63
N ASP A 15 15.49 1.26 -5.43
CA ASP A 15 14.93 0.18 -6.23
C ASP A 15 14.63 -1.05 -5.35
N ASP A 16 15.38 -1.25 -4.27
CA ASP A 16 15.06 -2.27 -3.26
C ASP A 16 13.77 -1.96 -2.51
N ILE A 17 13.57 -0.72 -2.04
CA ILE A 17 12.29 -0.32 -1.41
C ILE A 17 11.13 -0.50 -2.40
N TRP A 18 11.33 -0.14 -3.66
CA TRP A 18 10.31 -0.34 -4.69
C TRP A 18 10.02 -1.82 -4.93
N GLY A 19 11.05 -2.67 -5.00
CA GLY A 19 10.91 -4.12 -5.11
C GLY A 19 10.14 -4.72 -3.94
N MET A 20 10.41 -4.28 -2.71
CA MET A 20 9.66 -4.70 -1.51
C MET A 20 8.19 -4.29 -1.59
N LEU A 21 7.89 -3.07 -2.06
CA LEU A 21 6.52 -2.61 -2.25
C LEU A 21 5.76 -3.45 -3.28
N LEU A 22 6.40 -3.78 -4.40
CA LEU A 22 5.83 -4.66 -5.42
C LEU A 22 5.62 -6.09 -4.90
N ASP A 23 6.57 -6.65 -4.14
CA ASP A 23 6.42 -7.99 -3.55
C ASP A 23 5.25 -8.04 -2.56
N LYS A 24 5.05 -6.99 -1.74
CA LYS A 24 3.86 -6.88 -0.85
C LYS A 24 2.54 -6.84 -1.62
N VAL A 25 2.54 -6.29 -2.84
CA VAL A 25 1.36 -6.29 -3.72
C VAL A 25 1.11 -7.66 -4.33
N GLN A 26 2.16 -8.28 -4.87
CA GLN A 26 2.09 -9.53 -5.63
C GLN A 26 1.96 -10.77 -4.74
N GLN A 27 2.51 -10.73 -3.54
CA GLN A 27 2.59 -11.87 -2.62
C GLN A 27 2.09 -11.54 -1.21
N PRO A 28 0.86 -11.00 -1.05
CA PRO A 28 0.37 -10.54 0.25
C PRO A 28 0.34 -11.66 1.31
N GLN A 29 0.24 -12.93 0.92
CA GLN A 29 0.34 -14.08 1.84
C GLN A 29 1.65 -14.15 2.64
N LYS A 30 2.75 -13.55 2.13
CA LYS A 30 4.02 -13.45 2.87
C LYS A 30 4.01 -12.35 3.93
N TRP A 31 3.14 -11.35 3.75
CA TRP A 31 3.22 -10.07 4.46
C TRP A 31 2.00 -9.77 5.31
N MET A 32 0.89 -10.45 5.06
CA MET A 32 -0.39 -10.25 5.72
C MET A 32 -0.75 -11.53 6.49
N PRO A 33 -0.63 -11.51 7.83
CA PRO A 33 -1.04 -12.65 8.65
C PRO A 33 -2.52 -12.99 8.45
N GLY A 34 -2.82 -14.29 8.44
CA GLY A 34 -4.20 -14.79 8.30
C GLY A 34 -4.71 -14.87 6.87
N VAL A 35 -3.92 -14.49 5.86
CA VAL A 35 -4.26 -14.76 4.45
C VAL A 35 -4.17 -16.26 4.18
N GLU A 36 -5.28 -16.81 3.68
CA GLU A 36 -5.39 -18.21 3.28
C GLU A 36 -5.12 -18.37 1.78
N ARG A 37 -5.67 -17.47 0.96
CA ARG A 37 -5.60 -17.57 -0.50
C ARG A 37 -5.57 -16.20 -1.16
N VAL A 38 -4.89 -16.11 -2.28
CA VAL A 38 -4.77 -14.88 -3.09
C VAL A 38 -4.98 -15.25 -4.57
N GLU A 39 -5.80 -14.48 -5.25
CA GLU A 39 -5.94 -14.51 -6.71
C GLU A 39 -5.66 -13.11 -7.24
N LEU A 40 -4.76 -13.01 -8.21
CA LEU A 40 -4.37 -11.77 -8.86
C LEU A 40 -4.61 -11.90 -10.36
N SER A 41 -5.28 -10.92 -10.95
CA SER A 41 -5.64 -10.91 -12.37
C SER A 41 -5.39 -9.54 -12.97
N GLU A 42 -4.78 -9.48 -14.15
CA GLU A 42 -4.57 -8.22 -14.86
C GLU A 42 -5.91 -7.74 -15.46
N VAL A 43 -6.17 -6.43 -15.39
CA VAL A 43 -7.43 -5.83 -15.83
C VAL A 43 -7.21 -4.90 -17.00
N GLY A 44 -7.64 -5.38 -18.18
CA GLY A 44 -7.58 -4.65 -19.44
C GLY A 44 -6.22 -4.78 -20.12
N ALA A 45 -6.19 -4.65 -21.45
CA ALA A 45 -4.93 -4.48 -22.15
C ALA A 45 -4.34 -3.14 -21.70
N SER A 46 -3.14 -3.19 -21.14
CA SER A 46 -2.28 -2.03 -20.93
C SER A 46 -2.32 -1.17 -22.20
N ASN A 47 -2.99 -0.01 -22.12
CA ASN A 47 -2.96 0.94 -23.23
C ASN A 47 -1.47 1.29 -23.42
N PRO A 48 -0.87 1.17 -24.61
CA PRO A 48 0.56 1.39 -24.79
C PRO A 48 1.05 2.79 -24.37
N SER A 49 0.10 3.74 -24.21
CA SER A 49 0.34 5.09 -23.70
C SER A 49 0.13 5.26 -22.19
N SER A 50 -0.35 4.23 -21.49
CA SER A 50 -0.51 4.20 -20.04
C SER A 50 0.72 3.52 -19.43
N ASN A 51 1.57 4.30 -18.76
CA ASN A 51 2.65 3.77 -17.90
C ASN A 51 2.12 3.16 -16.58
N SER A 52 0.81 2.89 -16.51
CA SER A 52 0.17 2.29 -15.35
C SER A 52 -0.45 0.95 -15.70
N GLU A 53 -0.12 -0.06 -14.91
CA GLU A 53 -0.72 -1.39 -14.95
C GLU A 53 -1.87 -1.46 -13.94
N LYS A 54 -2.93 -2.19 -14.30
CA LYS A 54 -4.10 -2.37 -13.44
C LYS A 54 -4.34 -3.84 -13.19
N TRP A 55 -4.55 -4.16 -11.93
CA TRP A 55 -4.76 -5.50 -11.43
C TRP A 55 -6.00 -5.55 -10.55
N GLU A 56 -6.71 -6.66 -10.56
CA GLU A 56 -7.73 -7.00 -9.58
C GLU A 56 -7.20 -8.14 -8.70
N ARG A 57 -7.26 -7.92 -7.39
CA ARG A 57 -6.78 -8.83 -6.36
C ARG A 57 -7.93 -9.28 -5.48
N CYS A 58 -8.07 -10.57 -5.28
CA CYS A 58 -8.96 -11.16 -4.30
C CYS A 58 -8.12 -11.84 -3.21
N VAL A 59 -8.36 -11.47 -1.96
CA VAL A 59 -7.66 -12.00 -0.79
C VAL A 59 -8.68 -12.65 0.14
N TRP A 60 -8.54 -13.95 0.38
CA TRP A 60 -9.34 -14.70 1.35
C TRP A 60 -8.55 -14.88 2.63
N PHE A 61 -9.18 -14.60 3.75
CA PHE A 61 -8.61 -14.77 5.09
C PHE A 61 -9.21 -15.99 5.78
N GLN A 62 -8.46 -16.55 6.74
CA GLN A 62 -8.87 -17.71 7.53
C GLN A 62 -10.16 -17.52 8.34
N ASP A 63 -10.54 -16.26 8.61
CA ASP A 63 -11.81 -15.92 9.27
C ASP A 63 -13.03 -15.98 8.31
N GLY A 64 -12.80 -16.38 7.06
CA GLY A 64 -13.81 -16.46 6.00
C GLY A 64 -14.07 -15.14 5.29
N SER A 65 -13.38 -14.05 5.66
CA SER A 65 -13.53 -12.77 5.00
C SER A 65 -12.86 -12.75 3.62
N LEU A 66 -13.45 -11.98 2.71
CA LEU A 66 -12.94 -11.74 1.36
C LEU A 66 -12.74 -10.25 1.16
N VAL A 67 -11.54 -9.85 0.76
CA VAL A 67 -11.22 -8.50 0.32
C VAL A 67 -10.97 -8.53 -1.19
N ARG A 68 -11.74 -7.75 -1.95
CA ARG A 68 -11.55 -7.53 -3.38
C ARG A 68 -11.01 -6.14 -3.59
N GLU A 69 -9.92 -6.01 -4.32
CA GLU A 69 -9.22 -4.76 -4.54
C GLU A 69 -8.90 -4.55 -6.01
N ARG A 70 -8.88 -3.29 -6.43
CA ARG A 70 -8.20 -2.87 -7.66
C ARG A 70 -6.88 -2.24 -7.27
N ILE A 71 -5.82 -2.62 -7.98
CA ILE A 71 -4.46 -2.14 -7.75
C ILE A 71 -4.00 -1.47 -9.04
N THR A 72 -3.56 -0.23 -8.94
CA THR A 72 -2.90 0.49 -10.03
C THR A 72 -1.44 0.68 -9.66
N ILE A 73 -0.52 0.21 -10.51
CA ILE A 73 0.92 0.37 -10.35
C ILE A 73 1.39 1.33 -11.44
N ASP A 74 1.93 2.47 -11.04
CA ASP A 74 2.57 3.44 -11.93
C ASP A 74 4.07 3.41 -11.66
N GLU A 75 4.80 2.68 -12.51
CA GLU A 75 6.24 2.50 -12.33
C GLU A 75 7.03 3.78 -12.54
N ALA A 76 6.56 4.64 -13.45
CA ALA A 76 7.24 5.89 -13.79
C ALA A 76 7.22 6.87 -12.61
N ASN A 77 6.10 6.93 -11.89
CA ASN A 77 5.94 7.78 -10.71
C ASN A 77 6.22 7.05 -9.39
N ARG A 78 6.59 5.75 -9.43
CA ARG A 78 6.82 4.90 -8.26
C ARG A 78 5.66 4.98 -7.27
N ALA A 79 4.46 4.81 -7.81
CA ALA A 79 3.20 4.93 -7.11
C ALA A 79 2.36 3.66 -7.22
N ILE A 80 1.73 3.28 -6.11
CA ILE A 80 0.79 2.17 -6.02
C ILE A 80 -0.50 2.69 -5.41
N VAL A 81 -1.63 2.45 -6.06
CA VAL A 81 -2.95 2.79 -5.54
C VAL A 81 -3.75 1.50 -5.36
N VAL A 82 -4.32 1.30 -4.17
CA VAL A 82 -5.16 0.15 -3.82
C VAL A 82 -6.56 0.65 -3.47
N GLU A 83 -7.57 0.16 -4.18
CA GLU A 83 -8.98 0.53 -4.04
C GLU A 83 -9.81 -0.69 -3.62
N PRO A 84 -10.43 -0.73 -2.44
CA PRO A 84 -11.33 -1.82 -2.07
C PRO A 84 -12.63 -1.74 -2.88
N LEU A 85 -12.99 -2.84 -3.54
CA LEU A 85 -14.14 -2.95 -4.42
C LEU A 85 -15.40 -3.44 -3.71
N ASN A 86 -15.25 -4.27 -2.67
CA ASN A 86 -16.36 -4.94 -2.00
C ASN A 86 -16.64 -4.44 -0.56
N ASP A 87 -15.97 -3.40 -0.07
CA ASP A 87 -16.33 -2.79 1.21
C ASP A 87 -17.70 -2.09 1.10
N GLN A 88 -18.65 -2.46 1.96
CA GLN A 88 -20.01 -1.93 1.94
C GLN A 88 -20.16 -0.56 2.64
N ARG A 89 -19.20 -0.21 3.49
CA ARG A 89 -19.23 0.99 4.35
C ARG A 89 -18.48 2.15 3.71
N TYR A 90 -17.36 1.86 3.06
CA TYR A 90 -16.45 2.87 2.51
C TYR A 90 -16.23 2.71 1.00
N THR A 91 -15.96 3.84 0.35
CA THR A 91 -15.36 3.93 -0.98
C THR A 91 -14.10 4.78 -0.88
N GLY A 92 -13.10 4.54 -1.72
CA GLY A 92 -11.87 5.30 -1.66
C GLY A 92 -10.64 4.48 -1.98
N TYR A 93 -9.49 4.92 -1.52
CA TYR A 93 -8.21 4.31 -1.85
C TYR A 93 -7.14 4.50 -0.78
N VAL A 94 -6.11 3.68 -0.87
CA VAL A 94 -4.81 3.86 -0.24
C VAL A 94 -3.78 4.05 -1.34
N SER A 95 -3.11 5.19 -1.39
CA SER A 95 -1.98 5.41 -2.29
C SER A 95 -0.67 5.35 -1.52
N THR A 96 0.35 4.78 -2.14
CA THR A 96 1.73 4.73 -1.66
C THR A 96 2.63 5.29 -2.75
N VAL A 97 3.47 6.26 -2.43
CA VAL A 97 4.37 6.93 -3.37
C VAL A 97 5.77 6.95 -2.77
N LEU A 98 6.76 6.50 -3.53
CA LEU A 98 8.17 6.54 -3.15
C LEU A 98 8.87 7.66 -3.91
N LEU A 99 9.40 8.64 -3.16
CA LEU A 99 10.07 9.81 -3.71
C LEU A 99 11.56 9.75 -3.41
N ARG A 100 12.39 10.04 -4.42
CA ARG A 100 13.82 10.23 -4.19
C ARG A 100 14.03 11.46 -3.30
N CYS A 101 14.97 11.39 -2.35
CA CYS A 101 15.28 12.54 -1.53
C CYS A 101 15.88 13.65 -2.42
N PRO A 102 15.37 14.89 -2.32
CA PRO A 102 15.81 15.99 -3.18
C PRO A 102 17.19 16.54 -2.81
N VAL A 103 17.79 16.10 -1.69
CA VAL A 103 19.08 16.62 -1.20
C VAL A 103 20.22 15.72 -1.66
N ALA A 104 20.82 16.07 -2.80
CA ALA A 104 22.06 15.44 -3.28
C ALA A 104 23.22 15.78 -2.34
N GLY A 105 23.89 14.77 -1.78
CA GLY A 105 25.17 14.92 -1.08
C GLY A 105 25.22 14.47 0.39
N HIS A 106 24.09 14.24 1.06
CA HIS A 106 24.08 13.84 2.48
C HIS A 106 23.14 12.66 2.82
N ALA A 107 22.40 12.14 1.85
CA ALA A 107 21.50 11.01 2.04
C ALA A 107 22.04 9.80 1.28
N LEU A 108 22.96 9.05 1.88
CA LEU A 108 23.29 7.69 1.48
C LEU A 108 21.99 6.86 1.59
N GLY A 109 21.30 6.61 0.47
CA GLY A 109 20.09 5.79 0.45
C GLY A 109 18.83 6.38 1.11
N ALA A 110 18.77 7.68 1.45
CA ALA A 110 17.56 8.22 2.08
C ALA A 110 16.48 8.58 1.04
N HIS A 111 15.25 8.12 1.24
CA HIS A 111 14.09 8.31 0.37
C HIS A 111 12.82 8.59 1.19
N VAL A 112 11.84 9.26 0.58
CA VAL A 112 10.59 9.61 1.28
C VAL A 112 9.49 8.68 0.82
N LEU A 113 8.95 7.90 1.75
CA LEU A 113 7.77 7.10 1.52
C LEU A 113 6.54 7.89 2.00
N VAL A 114 5.58 8.09 1.11
CA VAL A 114 4.32 8.78 1.40
C VAL A 114 3.17 7.79 1.24
N ARG A 115 2.26 7.75 2.21
CA ARG A 115 1.04 6.94 2.15
C ARG A 115 -0.18 7.78 2.46
N THR A 116 -1.11 7.83 1.53
CA THR A 116 -2.36 8.59 1.67
C THR A 116 -3.55 7.64 1.72
N LEU A 117 -4.43 7.88 2.67
CA LEU A 117 -5.72 7.25 2.83
C LEU A 117 -6.80 8.28 2.46
N ASP A 118 -7.67 7.99 1.50
CA ASP A 118 -8.88 8.77 1.27
C ASP A 118 -10.08 7.82 1.24
N PHE A 119 -10.84 7.76 2.33
CA PHE A 119 -12.03 6.92 2.45
C PHE A 119 -13.27 7.72 2.80
N ARG A 120 -14.28 7.62 1.96
CA ARG A 120 -15.58 8.25 2.15
C ARG A 120 -16.62 7.21 2.51
N ALA A 121 -17.47 7.54 3.47
CA ALA A 121 -18.56 6.65 3.85
C ALA A 121 -19.60 6.62 2.71
N LYS A 122 -20.02 5.43 2.30
CA LYS A 122 -21.08 5.21 1.29
C LYS A 122 -22.46 5.50 1.85
N ARG A 123 -22.61 5.41 3.17
CA ARG A 123 -23.84 5.65 3.92
C ARG A 123 -23.53 6.26 5.28
N ARG A 124 -24.58 6.60 6.04
CA ARG A 124 -24.44 6.90 7.45
C ARG A 124 -23.91 5.67 8.19
N LEU A 125 -22.88 5.88 8.98
CA LEU A 125 -22.20 4.85 9.77
C LEU A 125 -22.71 4.88 11.22
N THR A 126 -22.62 3.74 11.89
CA THR A 126 -22.78 3.65 13.35
C THR A 126 -21.50 4.11 14.05
N ASP A 127 -21.58 4.42 15.35
CA ASP A 127 -20.40 4.80 16.13
C ASP A 127 -19.33 3.70 16.17
N GLU A 128 -19.77 2.43 16.19
CA GLU A 128 -18.87 1.28 16.12
C GLU A 128 -18.15 1.19 14.76
N GLU A 129 -18.85 1.44 13.66
CA GLU A 129 -18.24 1.45 12.33
C GLU A 129 -17.24 2.60 12.18
N ILE A 130 -17.53 3.75 12.78
CA ILE A 130 -16.59 4.87 12.83
C ILE A 130 -15.33 4.49 13.60
N ALA A 131 -15.48 3.90 14.79
CA ALA A 131 -14.35 3.46 15.61
C ALA A 131 -13.49 2.39 14.90
N GLN A 132 -14.12 1.39 14.26
CA GLN A 132 -13.41 0.41 13.43
C GLN A 132 -12.64 1.09 12.29
N GLY A 133 -13.20 2.16 11.74
CA GLY A 133 -12.54 2.96 10.72
C GLY A 133 -11.26 3.65 11.22
N GLU A 134 -11.31 4.25 12.41
CA GLU A 134 -10.15 4.90 13.02
C GLU A 134 -9.03 3.89 13.35
N VAL A 135 -9.40 2.67 13.75
CA VAL A 135 -8.45 1.56 13.90
C VAL A 135 -7.78 1.21 12.57
N MET A 136 -8.54 1.18 11.47
CA MET A 136 -7.96 0.96 10.13
C MET A 136 -6.96 2.06 9.75
N ALA A 137 -7.30 3.33 9.95
CA ALA A 137 -6.38 4.44 9.70
C ALA A 137 -5.09 4.33 10.52
N SER A 138 -5.21 3.90 11.78
CA SER A 138 -4.06 3.68 12.68
C SER A 138 -3.17 2.54 12.19
N LYS A 139 -3.75 1.42 11.73
CA LYS A 139 -3.00 0.31 11.12
C LYS A 139 -2.26 0.73 9.84
N VAL A 140 -2.86 1.61 9.03
CA VAL A 140 -2.18 2.16 7.85
C VAL A 140 -0.95 2.99 8.27
N LYS A 141 -1.08 3.82 9.30
CA LYS A 141 0.07 4.53 9.88
C LYS A 141 1.14 3.58 10.41
N GLU A 142 0.77 2.53 11.14
CA GLU A 142 1.73 1.55 11.66
C GLU A 142 2.47 0.81 10.53
N SER A 143 1.76 0.48 9.44
CA SER A 143 2.34 -0.23 8.30
C SER A 143 3.44 0.56 7.57
N ILE A 144 3.40 1.90 7.58
CA ILE A 144 4.46 2.72 6.97
C ILE A 144 5.76 2.64 7.78
N LEU A 145 5.64 2.54 9.11
CA LEU A 145 6.77 2.41 10.01
C LEU A 145 7.35 1.00 9.96
N ALA A 146 6.49 -0.03 9.88
CA ALA A 146 6.93 -1.40 9.69
C ALA A 146 7.75 -1.56 8.41
N LEU A 147 7.27 -1.02 7.28
CA LEU A 147 8.02 -1.05 6.01
C LEU A 147 9.35 -0.30 6.10
N LYS A 148 9.41 0.83 6.81
CA LYS A 148 10.67 1.53 7.08
C LYS A 148 11.65 0.62 7.81
N TYR A 149 11.24 0.04 8.94
CA TYR A 149 12.12 -0.81 9.73
C TYR A 149 12.58 -2.04 8.95
N GLU A 150 11.70 -2.68 8.19
CA GLU A 150 12.04 -3.82 7.33
C GLU A 150 13.08 -3.43 6.27
N ALA A 151 12.87 -2.33 5.55
CA ALA A 151 13.79 -1.88 4.51
C ALA A 151 15.17 -1.52 5.07
N GLU A 152 15.22 -0.79 6.20
CA GLU A 152 16.48 -0.37 6.83
C GLU A 152 17.24 -1.57 7.44
N SER A 153 16.53 -2.58 7.94
CA SER A 153 17.14 -3.79 8.53
C SER A 153 17.73 -4.74 7.47
N HIS A 154 17.22 -4.71 6.24
CA HIS A 154 17.75 -5.52 5.13
C HIS A 154 19.13 -5.05 4.66
N GLU A 155 19.43 -3.75 4.77
CA GLU A 155 20.73 -3.17 4.44
C GLU A 155 21.79 -3.44 5.53
N GLU A 156 21.40 -3.42 6.81
CA GLU A 156 22.35 -3.65 7.92
C GLU A 156 22.90 -5.09 7.97
N GLY A 157 22.20 -6.06 7.37
CA GLY A 157 22.62 -7.47 7.33
C GLY A 157 23.50 -7.86 6.13
N GLY A 158 23.77 -6.94 5.20
CA GLY A 158 24.46 -7.18 3.93
C GLY A 158 25.93 -6.74 3.87
N GLY A 159 26.55 -6.41 5.00
CA GLY A 159 27.93 -5.90 5.11
C GLY A 159 29.01 -6.95 5.30
#